data_AF-D5SX97-F1
#
_entry.id   AF-D5SX97-F1
#
_cell.length_a   1.000
_cell.length_b   1.000
_cell.length_c   1.000
_cell.angle_alpha   90.00
_cell.angle_beta   90.00
_cell.angle_gamma   90.00
#
_symmetry.space_group_name_H-M   'P 1'
#
loop_
_entity.id
_entity.type
_entity.pdbx_description
1 polymer ?
#
loop_
_entity_poly.entity_id
_entity_poly.type
_entity_poly.pdbx_seq_one_letter_code
_entity_poly.pdbx_strand_id
1 'polypeptide(L)'
;MAHSHLVIQHLLKQIEGQSQVRKDKRPKWLIAAADRFADAFDPLGEVGRVGYECEWTDWGWELRMYLGMTEVVGGKYDGDWQGASFELDVARLVAVFDEPPAIAWSVSASKPESSRSFLTITGTSHNEPLRLKVYSLPPRESSPVLTRRPDGSIEPKE
;
A
#
# COMPACT_ATOMS: atom_id res chain seq x y z
N MET A 1 27.17 -13.37 0.11
CA MET A 1 26.08 -12.85 -0.74
C MET A 1 25.40 -11.76 0.06
N ALA A 2 25.38 -10.54 -0.47
CA ALA A 2 25.10 -9.33 0.29
C ALA A 2 23.60 -9.20 0.60
N HIS A 3 23.25 -9.18 1.89
CA HIS A 3 21.93 -8.78 2.35
C HIS A 3 21.82 -7.26 2.18
N SER A 4 21.09 -6.82 1.15
CA SER A 4 20.76 -5.41 0.98
C SER A 4 19.54 -5.10 1.84
N HIS A 5 19.74 -4.31 2.90
CA HIS A 5 18.67 -3.77 3.73
C HIS A 5 17.90 -2.73 2.91
N LEU A 6 16.88 -3.15 2.17
CA LEU A 6 15.97 -2.23 1.49
C LEU A 6 14.99 -1.65 2.49
N VAL A 7 15.03 -0.32 2.63
CA VAL A 7 14.27 0.45 3.61
C VAL A 7 12.84 0.66 3.10
N ILE A 8 11.88 -0.07 3.68
CA ILE A 8 10.45 0.23 3.50
C ILE A 8 10.17 1.55 4.23
N GLN A 9 9.78 2.59 3.51
CA GLN A 9 9.35 3.86 4.10
C GLN A 9 7.83 3.95 4.08
N HIS A 10 7.18 4.00 5.25
CA HIS A 10 5.71 4.13 5.35
C HIS A 10 5.29 5.57 5.02
N LEU A 11 4.34 5.77 4.08
CA LEU A 11 3.73 7.10 3.84
C LEU A 11 2.32 7.08 4.40
N LEU A 12 2.12 7.81 5.49
CA LEU A 12 0.81 8.28 5.92
C LEU A 12 0.36 9.37 4.94
N LYS A 13 -0.25 9.03 3.80
CA LYS A 13 -0.77 10.07 2.89
C LYS A 13 -2.19 10.46 3.29
N GLN A 14 -2.23 11.53 4.07
CA GLN A 14 -3.38 12.40 4.32
C GLN A 14 -3.82 13.03 2.99
N ILE A 15 -4.99 12.66 2.46
CA ILE A 15 -5.63 13.43 1.38
C ILE A 15 -6.36 14.60 2.04
N GLU A 16 -5.76 15.79 1.91
CA GLU A 16 -6.29 17.05 2.42
C GLU A 16 -7.48 17.52 1.58
N GLY A 17 -8.65 17.55 2.23
CA GLY A 17 -9.76 18.42 1.89
C GLY A 17 -10.13 19.23 3.14
N GLN A 18 -9.59 20.44 3.23
CA GLN A 18 -9.96 21.54 4.15
C GLN A 18 -9.82 21.32 5.68
N SER A 19 -8.81 22.01 6.22
CA SER A 19 -8.82 22.80 7.46
C SER A 19 -8.91 22.10 8.82
N GLN A 20 -7.92 22.45 9.65
CA GLN A 20 -7.65 22.09 11.04
C GLN A 20 -6.96 20.74 11.23
N VAL A 21 -5.88 20.78 12.03
CA VAL A 21 -5.21 19.66 12.68
C VAL A 21 -6.25 18.86 13.47
N ARG A 22 -7.04 18.04 12.79
CA ARG A 22 -7.92 17.05 13.39
C ARG A 22 -6.98 16.02 13.97
N LYS A 23 -6.89 15.96 15.31
CA LYS A 23 -6.31 14.83 16.04
C LYS A 23 -6.74 13.57 15.31
N ASP A 24 -5.76 12.80 14.83
CA ASP A 24 -6.01 11.55 14.14
C ASP A 24 -6.95 10.71 15.01
N LYS A 25 -8.17 10.49 14.52
CA LYS A 25 -9.21 9.77 15.27
C LYS A 25 -9.03 8.26 15.16
N ARG A 26 -8.04 7.79 14.40
CA ARG A 26 -7.75 6.37 14.23
C ARG A 26 -7.18 5.80 15.53
N PRO A 27 -7.65 4.61 15.98
CA PRO A 27 -7.05 3.92 17.10
C PRO A 27 -5.58 3.62 16.85
N LYS A 28 -4.75 3.73 17.89
CA LYS A 28 -3.31 3.43 17.79
C LYS A 28 -3.04 2.00 17.30
N TRP A 29 -3.90 1.06 17.68
CA TRP A 29 -3.80 -0.33 17.24
C TRP A 29 -3.91 -0.46 15.72
N LEU A 30 -4.73 0.38 15.08
CA LEU A 30 -4.93 0.35 13.62
C LEU A 30 -3.69 0.83 12.88
N ILE A 31 -3.03 1.86 13.39
CA ILE A 31 -1.76 2.35 12.85
C ILE A 31 -0.68 1.27 12.99
N ALA A 32 -0.58 0.64 14.17
CA ALA A 32 0.36 -0.46 14.40
C ALA A 32 0.03 -1.71 13.56
N ALA A 33 -1.23 -1.94 13.21
CA ALA A 33 -1.61 -2.99 12.26
C ALA A 33 -1.17 -2.61 10.84
N ALA A 34 -1.38 -1.36 10.40
CA ALA A 34 -0.93 -0.86 9.10
C ALA A 34 0.58 -1.05 8.89
N ASP A 35 1.38 -0.71 9.92
CA ASP A 35 2.83 -0.87 9.87
C ASP A 35 3.22 -2.36 9.71
N ARG A 36 2.60 -3.25 10.49
CA ARG A 36 2.87 -4.71 10.39
C ARG A 36 2.42 -5.31 9.06
N PHE A 37 1.34 -4.81 8.46
CA PHE A 37 0.91 -5.25 7.14
C PHE A 37 1.87 -4.76 6.04
N ALA A 38 2.46 -3.57 6.19
CA ALA A 38 3.42 -3.04 5.24
C ALA A 38 4.69 -3.93 5.18
N ASP A 39 5.10 -4.53 6.29
CA ASP A 39 6.22 -5.49 6.37
C ASP A 39 5.99 -6.81 5.61
N ALA A 40 4.79 -7.02 5.06
CA ALA A 40 4.47 -8.17 4.21
C ALA A 40 4.72 -7.91 2.72
N PHE A 41 4.94 -6.66 2.32
CA PHE A 41 5.32 -6.33 0.94
C PHE A 41 6.81 -6.53 0.75
N ASP A 42 7.18 -7.26 -0.30
CA ASP A 42 8.57 -7.44 -0.73
C ASP A 42 8.74 -6.93 -2.17
N PRO A 43 9.15 -5.67 -2.37
CA PRO A 43 9.35 -5.10 -3.70
C PRO A 43 10.41 -5.89 -4.49
N LEU A 44 10.01 -6.39 -5.66
CA LEU A 44 10.89 -7.07 -6.62
C LEU A 44 11.69 -6.03 -7.41
N GLY A 45 12.63 -5.36 -6.74
CA GLY A 45 13.53 -4.39 -7.35
C GLY A 45 13.60 -3.04 -6.63
N GLU A 46 13.39 -1.96 -7.39
CA GLU A 46 13.97 -0.64 -7.14
C GLU A 46 13.15 0.25 -6.19
N VAL A 47 12.91 -0.19 -4.96
CA VAL A 47 12.19 0.59 -3.93
C VAL A 47 10.68 0.70 -4.23
N GLY A 48 9.89 0.09 -3.35
CA GLY A 48 8.44 0.28 -3.28
C GLY A 48 8.09 1.04 -2.01
N ARG A 49 7.18 2.02 -2.13
CA ARG A 49 6.63 2.72 -0.96
C ARG A 49 5.22 2.22 -0.69
N VAL A 50 5.00 1.57 0.45
CA VAL A 50 3.66 1.15 0.84
C VAL A 50 2.86 2.38 1.27
N GLY A 51 1.75 2.63 0.56
CA GLY A 51 0.73 3.58 0.95
C GLY A 51 -0.47 2.86 1.55
N TYR A 52 -1.17 3.53 2.46
CA TYR A 52 -2.43 3.02 2.98
C TYR A 52 -3.46 4.11 3.26
N GLU A 53 -4.72 3.70 3.17
CA GLU A 53 -5.90 4.49 3.53
C GLU A 53 -6.70 3.72 4.58
N CYS A 54 -7.20 4.43 5.59
CA CYS A 54 -8.06 3.87 6.63
C CYS A 54 -9.43 4.56 6.58
N GLU A 55 -10.49 3.77 6.59
CA GLU A 55 -11.87 4.26 6.60
C GLU A 55 -12.69 3.49 7.63
N TRP A 56 -13.53 4.19 8.39
CA TRP A 56 -14.54 3.55 9.22
C TRP A 56 -15.80 3.32 8.37
N THR A 57 -16.24 2.08 8.30
CA THR A 57 -17.40 1.65 7.50
C THR A 57 -18.46 1.03 8.41
N ASP A 58 -19.64 0.72 7.87
CA ASP A 58 -20.70 0.00 8.60
C ASP A 58 -20.25 -1.39 9.11
N TRP A 59 -19.18 -1.94 8.54
CA TRP A 59 -18.61 -3.22 8.94
C TRP A 59 -17.49 -3.10 9.98
N GLY A 60 -16.97 -1.88 10.23
CA GLY A 60 -15.79 -1.62 11.05
C GLY A 60 -14.68 -0.93 10.25
N TRP A 61 -13.42 -1.09 10.69
CA TRP A 61 -12.28 -0.49 10.00
C TRP A 61 -11.98 -1.21 8.68
N GLU A 62 -11.92 -0.47 7.58
CA GLU A 62 -11.35 -0.92 6.31
C GLU A 62 -10.00 -0.24 6.09
N LEU A 63 -8.96 -1.03 5.83
CA LEU A 63 -7.62 -0.59 5.53
C LEU A 63 -7.29 -1.02 4.10
N ARG A 64 -6.92 -0.07 3.25
CA ARG A 64 -6.55 -0.31 1.85
C ARG A 64 -5.06 -0.04 1.68
N MET A 65 -4.32 -0.98 1.12
CA MET A 65 -2.87 -0.87 0.92
C MET A 65 -2.47 -1.13 -0.52
N TYR A 66 -1.40 -0.48 -0.95
CA TYR A 66 -0.82 -0.60 -2.27
C TYR A 66 0.62 -0.08 -2.27
N LEU A 67 1.43 -0.52 -3.22
CA LEU A 67 2.70 0.18 -3.52
C LEU A 67 2.41 1.39 -4.39
N GLY A 68 2.97 2.54 -3.99
CA GLY A 68 2.85 3.78 -4.75
C GLY A 68 3.57 3.72 -6.10
N MET A 69 3.10 4.53 -7.04
CA MET A 69 3.75 4.66 -8.35
C MET A 69 5.03 5.51 -8.25
N THR A 70 5.95 5.23 -9.17
CA THR A 70 7.15 6.02 -9.43
C THR A 70 6.96 6.81 -10.71
N GLU A 71 7.19 8.12 -10.67
CA GLU A 71 7.26 8.97 -11.86
C GLU A 71 8.67 8.94 -12.45
N VAL A 72 8.78 8.79 -13.75
CA VAL A 72 10.04 8.94 -14.47
C VAL A 72 10.23 10.42 -14.82
N VAL A 73 11.36 11.00 -14.43
CA VAL A 73 11.72 12.39 -14.73
C VAL A 73 12.97 12.43 -15.59
N GLY A 74 12.86 13.05 -16.76
CA GLY A 74 13.89 13.19 -17.78
C GLY A 74 14.05 11.98 -18.69
N GLY A 75 14.68 12.21 -19.86
CA GLY A 75 14.92 11.18 -20.86
C GLY A 75 13.69 10.85 -21.71
N LYS A 76 13.70 9.68 -22.36
CA LYS A 76 12.68 9.29 -23.35
C LYS A 76 11.30 9.02 -22.75
N TYR A 77 11.25 8.66 -21.47
CA TYR A 77 10.05 8.24 -20.74
C TYR A 77 9.62 9.28 -19.69
N ASP A 78 10.05 10.55 -19.86
CA ASP A 78 9.72 11.64 -18.95
C ASP A 78 8.19 11.82 -18.82
N GLY A 79 7.70 11.83 -17.58
CA GLY A 79 6.29 11.90 -17.22
C GLY A 79 5.58 10.55 -17.10
N ASP A 80 6.21 9.43 -17.46
CA ASP A 80 5.60 8.10 -17.33
C ASP A 80 5.49 7.67 -15.85
N TRP A 81 4.40 7.00 -15.50
CA TRP A 81 4.18 6.45 -14.15
C TRP A 81 4.31 4.94 -14.17
N GLN A 82 5.16 4.40 -13.30
CA GLN A 82 5.49 2.99 -13.23
C GLN A 82 5.12 2.42 -11.87
N GLY A 83 4.39 1.30 -11.88
CA GLY A 83 4.11 0.53 -10.67
C GLY A 83 5.30 -0.33 -10.26
N ALA A 84 5.51 -0.48 -8.95
CA ALA A 84 6.48 -1.42 -8.43
C ALA A 84 5.97 -2.86 -8.59
N SER A 85 6.85 -3.76 -9.06
CA SER A 85 6.61 -5.20 -8.94
C SER A 85 6.92 -5.64 -7.51
N PHE A 86 6.16 -6.58 -6.95
CA PHE A 86 6.34 -7.03 -5.57
C PHE A 86 5.80 -8.45 -5.35
N GLU A 87 6.36 -9.11 -4.34
CA GLU A 87 5.77 -10.27 -3.69
C GLU A 87 5.03 -9.85 -2.41
N LEU A 88 4.04 -10.63 -2.02
CA LEU A 88 3.24 -10.37 -0.83
C LEU A 88 3.20 -11.63 0.05
N ASP A 89 3.74 -11.51 1.26
CA ASP A 89 3.68 -12.56 2.26
C ASP A 89 2.30 -12.59 2.94
N VAL A 90 1.38 -13.38 2.37
CA VAL A 90 0.02 -13.52 2.89
C VAL A 90 0.00 -14.12 4.30
N ALA A 91 0.97 -14.95 4.66
CA ALA A 91 1.05 -15.53 6.01
C ALA A 91 1.36 -14.46 7.06
N ARG A 92 2.25 -13.51 6.75
CA ARG A 92 2.49 -12.34 7.61
C ARG A 92 1.26 -11.47 7.77
N LEU A 93 0.49 -11.25 6.69
CA LEU A 93 -0.76 -10.49 6.78
C LEU A 93 -1.75 -11.17 7.75
N VAL A 94 -1.91 -12.49 7.62
CA VAL A 94 -2.80 -13.27 8.49
C VAL A 94 -2.38 -13.19 9.96
N ALA A 95 -1.08 -13.19 10.25
CA ALA A 95 -0.56 -13.16 11.62
C ALA A 95 -0.86 -11.88 12.41
N VAL A 96 -1.38 -10.83 11.76
CA VAL A 96 -1.77 -9.57 12.42
C VAL A 96 -3.19 -9.63 13.02
N PHE A 97 -4.02 -10.56 12.55
CA PHE A 97 -5.38 -10.79 13.03
C PHE A 97 -5.40 -11.65 14.29
N ASP A 98 -6.43 -11.48 15.14
CA ASP A 98 -6.54 -12.18 16.42
C ASP A 98 -6.79 -13.69 16.23
N GLU A 99 -7.54 -14.04 15.17
CA GLU A 99 -7.89 -15.40 14.75
C GLU A 99 -7.67 -15.54 13.24
N PRO A 100 -7.56 -16.78 12.70
CA PRO A 100 -7.45 -17.00 11.26
C PRO A 100 -8.57 -16.27 10.48
N PRO A 101 -8.25 -15.27 9.65
CA PRO A 101 -9.26 -14.46 8.96
C PRO A 101 -9.76 -15.15 7.70
N ALA A 102 -10.90 -14.70 7.19
CA ALA A 102 -11.36 -15.07 5.85
C ALA A 102 -10.52 -14.34 4.79
N ILE A 103 -10.08 -15.06 3.76
CA ILE A 103 -9.26 -14.53 2.67
C ILE A 103 -9.97 -14.73 1.34
N ALA A 104 -10.08 -13.67 0.55
CA ALA A 104 -10.61 -13.72 -0.81
C ALA A 104 -9.65 -13.02 -1.77
N TRP A 105 -9.38 -13.65 -2.91
CA TRP A 105 -8.66 -13.03 -4.01
C TRP A 105 -9.64 -12.63 -5.11
N SER A 106 -9.64 -11.35 -5.46
CA SER A 106 -10.50 -10.79 -6.48
C SER A 106 -9.66 -10.37 -7.68
N VAL A 107 -10.09 -10.76 -8.87
CA VAL A 107 -9.47 -10.37 -10.14
C VAL A 107 -10.53 -9.70 -11.00
N SER A 108 -10.27 -8.46 -11.40
CA SER A 108 -11.10 -7.74 -12.34
C SER A 108 -10.51 -7.90 -13.73
N ALA A 109 -11.19 -8.69 -14.56
CA ALA A 109 -10.87 -8.86 -15.97
C ALA A 109 -11.45 -7.69 -16.78
N SER A 110 -10.85 -6.50 -16.64
CA SER A 110 -10.99 -5.45 -17.66
C SER A 110 -10.03 -5.74 -18.83
N LYS A 111 -9.78 -4.78 -19.74
CA LYS A 111 -8.79 -4.94 -20.81
C LYS A 111 -7.47 -5.48 -20.22
N PRO A 112 -6.74 -6.40 -20.89
CA PRO A 112 -5.57 -7.10 -20.33
C PRO A 112 -4.56 -6.17 -19.65
N GLU A 113 -4.28 -5.02 -20.28
CA GLU A 113 -3.33 -3.99 -19.85
C GLU A 113 -3.77 -3.19 -18.62
N SER A 114 -5.01 -3.39 -18.17
CA SER A 114 -5.62 -2.72 -17.02
C SER A 114 -6.12 -3.70 -15.97
N SER A 115 -5.80 -5.00 -16.13
CA SER A 115 -6.22 -6.05 -15.21
C SER A 115 -5.73 -5.71 -13.82
N ARG A 116 -6.67 -5.64 -12.87
CA ARG A 116 -6.38 -5.35 -11.47
C ARG A 116 -6.79 -6.52 -10.63
N SER A 117 -5.94 -6.86 -9.67
CA SER A 117 -6.31 -7.82 -8.64
C SER A 117 -6.10 -7.22 -7.26
N PHE A 118 -6.84 -7.73 -6.30
CA PHE A 118 -6.66 -7.37 -4.91
C PHE A 118 -7.04 -8.53 -4.00
N LEU A 119 -6.36 -8.62 -2.87
CA LEU A 119 -6.73 -9.52 -1.78
C LEU A 119 -7.63 -8.76 -0.82
N THR A 120 -8.64 -9.45 -0.28
CA THR A 120 -9.46 -8.99 0.84
C THR A 120 -9.28 -9.98 1.98
N ILE A 121 -8.84 -9.49 3.14
CA ILE A 121 -8.68 -10.28 4.36
C ILE A 121 -9.61 -9.68 5.41
N THR A 122 -10.48 -10.50 5.98
CA THR A 122 -11.58 -10.07 6.85
C THR A 122 -11.53 -10.85 8.15
N GLY A 123 -11.41 -10.15 9.27
CA GLY A 123 -11.33 -10.76 10.60
C GLY A 123 -11.41 -9.70 11.70
N THR A 124 -10.81 -9.99 12.84
CA THR A 124 -10.67 -9.03 13.95
C THR A 124 -9.21 -8.75 14.26
N SER A 125 -8.91 -7.55 14.72
CA SER A 125 -7.64 -7.22 15.36
C SER A 125 -7.93 -6.39 16.61
N HIS A 126 -7.35 -6.76 17.75
CA HIS A 126 -7.68 -6.16 19.04
C HIS A 126 -9.19 -6.22 19.38
N ASN A 127 -9.86 -7.32 19.04
CA ASN A 127 -11.30 -7.55 19.20
C ASN A 127 -12.21 -6.59 18.40
N GLU A 128 -11.65 -5.84 17.46
CA GLU A 128 -12.41 -4.94 16.59
C GLU A 128 -12.45 -5.48 15.16
N PRO A 129 -13.58 -5.39 14.43
CA PRO A 129 -13.65 -5.80 13.03
C PRO A 129 -12.67 -5.02 12.15
N LEU A 130 -11.84 -5.75 11.40
CA LEU A 130 -10.86 -5.20 10.48
C LEU A 130 -10.93 -5.90 9.12
N ARG A 131 -11.00 -5.10 8.06
CA ARG A 131 -10.92 -5.56 6.68
C ARG A 131 -9.72 -4.94 6.03
N LEU A 132 -8.77 -5.77 5.65
CA LEU A 132 -7.61 -5.38 4.87
C LEU A 132 -7.90 -5.64 3.38
N LYS A 133 -7.64 -4.65 2.53
CA LYS A 133 -7.57 -4.80 1.07
C LYS A 133 -6.17 -4.47 0.59
N VAL A 134 -5.53 -5.39 -0.13
CA VAL A 134 -4.21 -5.19 -0.72
C VAL A 134 -4.33 -5.20 -2.24
N TYR A 135 -4.01 -4.09 -2.90
CA TYR A 135 -4.18 -3.92 -4.33
C TYR A 135 -2.86 -4.16 -5.09
N SER A 136 -2.96 -4.82 -6.25
CA SER A 136 -1.82 -5.06 -7.15
C SER A 136 -1.33 -3.78 -7.83
N LEU A 137 -2.18 -2.75 -7.89
CA LEU A 137 -1.87 -1.41 -8.40
C LEU A 137 -2.59 -0.39 -7.53
N PRO A 138 -1.99 0.78 -7.27
CA PRO A 138 -2.64 1.81 -6.48
C PRO A 138 -3.88 2.37 -7.20
N PRO A 139 -4.83 3.02 -6.49
CA PRO A 139 -6.00 3.67 -7.07
C PRO A 139 -5.65 4.62 -8.22
N ARG A 140 -6.57 4.88 -9.16
CA ARG A 140 -6.22 5.76 -10.31
C ARG A 140 -5.98 7.20 -9.89
N GLU A 141 -6.63 7.64 -8.81
CA GLU A 141 -6.50 9.00 -8.30
C GLU A 141 -5.20 9.20 -7.51
N SER A 142 -4.42 8.15 -7.23
CA SER A 142 -3.18 8.29 -6.47
C SER A 142 -2.07 8.88 -7.33
N SER A 143 -1.54 10.03 -6.94
CA SER A 143 -0.32 10.59 -7.53
C SER A 143 0.91 9.74 -7.18
N PRO A 144 1.96 9.75 -8.01
CA PRO A 144 3.23 9.11 -7.69
C PRO A 144 3.81 9.68 -6.40
N VAL A 145 4.51 8.83 -5.66
CA VAL A 145 5.15 9.16 -4.37
C VAL A 145 6.66 9.04 -4.44
N LEU A 146 7.18 8.52 -5.55
CA LEU A 146 8.60 8.41 -5.85
C LEU A 146 8.87 9.04 -7.21
N THR A 147 10.08 9.55 -7.38
CA THR A 147 10.62 10.08 -8.63
C THR A 147 11.87 9.30 -8.99
N ARG A 148 11.98 8.88 -10.25
CA ARG A 148 13.15 8.23 -10.83
C ARG A 148 13.82 9.15 -11.85
N ARG A 149 15.12 9.37 -11.72
CA ARG A 149 15.92 10.17 -12.67
C ARG A 149 16.63 9.29 -13.71
N PRO A 150 17.21 9.89 -14.77
CA PRO A 150 17.87 9.13 -15.85
C PRO A 150 19.13 8.38 -15.40
N ASP A 151 19.72 8.78 -14.28
CA ASP A 151 20.85 8.10 -13.63
C ASP A 151 20.44 6.88 -12.81
N GLY A 152 19.13 6.57 -12.74
CA GLY A 152 18.55 5.47 -11.97
C GLY A 152 18.31 5.80 -10.50
N SER A 153 18.62 7.00 -10.04
CA SER A 153 18.33 7.42 -8.66
C SER A 153 16.82 7.51 -8.43
N ILE A 154 16.39 7.08 -7.23
CA ILE A 154 14.99 7.11 -6.79
C ILE A 154 14.88 7.90 -5.50
N GLU A 155 14.05 8.92 -5.53
CA GLU A 155 13.86 9.86 -4.42
C GLU A 155 12.35 9.98 -4.09
N PRO A 156 11.97 10.21 -2.81
CA PRO A 156 10.61 10.61 -2.48
C PRO A 156 10.23 11.88 -3.22
N LYS A 157 8.99 11.95 -3.72
CA LYS A 157 8.46 13.16 -4.33
C LYS A 157 8.15 14.19 -3.25
N GLU A 158 8.74 15.40 -3.35
CA GLU A 158 8.51 16.55 -2.46
C GLU A 158 7.06 17.07 -2.53
#